data_AF-A0AAV7IZA4-F1
#
_entry.id   AF-A0AAV7IZA4-F1
#
_cell.length_a   1.000
_cell.length_b   1.000
_cell.length_c   1.000
_cell.angle_alpha   90.00
_cell.angle_beta   90.00
_cell.angle_gamma   90.00
#
_symmetry.space_group_name_H-M   'P 1'
#
loop_
_entity.id
_entity.type
_entity.pdbx_description
1 polymer ?
#
loop_
_entity_poly.entity_id
_entity_poly.type
_entity_poly.pdbx_seq_one_letter_code
_entity_poly.pdbx_strand_id
1 'polypeptide(L)'
;MATFTFVVLKNCLSVNGTRSLWTSRLLLASHLPIVEGSKKDGFKFESEEEYEKNIKIKILSASLPFVNEFGWSRQTISAGAEALGYPGVAHGMFPKGGIELIQYFYANCNAELNKILKSEALAIEENPAKKKKPPEVFVKEALEKRLKMMIPYKSTWPQAITLMTLPPNVPNALANILTLIDDICYYAGDRSVDVSLTQF
;
A
#
# COMPACT_ATOMS: atom_id res chain seq x y z
N MET A 1 47.10 11.27 34.51
CA MET A 1 46.69 12.43 33.69
C MET A 1 47.20 12.22 32.27
N ALA A 2 46.34 11.71 31.38
CA ALA A 2 46.41 11.84 29.92
C ALA A 2 45.21 11.09 29.31
N THR A 3 44.13 11.83 29.03
CA THR A 3 42.94 11.33 28.33
C THR A 3 43.13 11.51 26.83
N PHE A 4 43.10 10.42 26.07
CA PHE A 4 43.08 10.47 24.61
C PHE A 4 41.62 10.42 24.12
N THR A 5 41.15 11.57 23.66
CA THR A 5 39.83 11.76 23.06
C THR A 5 39.88 11.35 21.59
N PHE A 6 39.17 10.27 21.22
CA PHE A 6 38.98 9.89 19.82
C PHE A 6 37.92 10.81 19.19
N VAL A 7 38.35 11.67 18.27
CA VAL A 7 37.49 12.43 17.36
C VAL A 7 37.15 11.53 16.19
N VAL A 8 35.91 11.06 16.10
CA VAL A 8 35.40 10.35 14.90
C VAL A 8 34.75 11.39 13.98
N LEU A 9 35.40 11.59 12.83
CA LEU A 9 34.91 12.40 11.71
C LEU A 9 33.61 11.82 11.16
N LYS A 10 32.53 12.62 11.15
CA LYS A 10 31.29 12.31 10.43
C LYS A 10 31.47 12.67 8.96
N ASN A 11 31.65 11.66 8.10
CA ASN A 11 31.51 11.85 6.66
C ASN A 11 30.04 11.73 6.25
N CYS A 12 29.58 12.81 5.64
CA CYS A 12 28.26 12.99 5.03
C CYS A 12 28.24 12.27 3.68
N LEU A 13 27.38 11.27 3.49
CA LEU A 13 27.04 10.76 2.17
C LEU A 13 25.51 10.67 2.06
N SER A 14 24.96 11.68 1.40
CA SER A 14 23.61 11.70 0.86
C SER A 14 23.54 10.72 -0.31
N VAL A 15 22.69 9.71 -0.21
CA VAL A 15 22.34 8.84 -1.34
C VAL A 15 20.82 8.85 -1.47
N ASN A 16 20.34 9.72 -2.35
CA ASN A 16 19.00 9.65 -2.91
C ASN A 16 18.93 8.38 -3.79
N GLY A 17 18.47 7.27 -3.21
CA GLY A 17 18.27 6.01 -3.92
C GLY A 17 16.81 5.77 -4.21
N THR A 18 16.33 6.19 -5.39
CA THR A 18 15.11 5.63 -5.97
C THR A 18 15.38 4.17 -6.35
N ARG A 19 14.72 3.22 -5.68
CA ARG A 19 14.84 1.79 -6.02
C ARG A 19 13.49 1.24 -6.47
N SER A 20 13.11 1.55 -7.70
CA SER A 20 12.04 0.88 -8.45
C SER A 20 12.67 -0.03 -9.50
N LEU A 21 13.21 -1.19 -9.14
CA LEU A 21 13.78 -2.10 -10.14
C LEU A 21 13.59 -3.57 -9.78
N TRP A 22 12.36 -4.02 -9.59
CA TRP A 22 12.02 -5.45 -9.70
C TRP A 22 10.63 -5.65 -10.33
N THR A 23 10.44 -5.11 -11.54
CA THR A 23 9.50 -5.69 -12.52
C THR A 23 10.01 -5.36 -13.93
N SER A 24 10.95 -6.15 -14.44
CA SER A 24 11.25 -6.10 -15.88
C SER A 24 10.11 -6.75 -16.63
N ARG A 25 9.29 -5.88 -17.24
CA ARG A 25 8.31 -6.22 -18.25
C ARG A 25 8.99 -6.93 -19.41
N LEU A 26 8.41 -8.07 -19.75
CA LEU A 26 8.34 -8.63 -21.09
C LEU A 26 8.07 -7.49 -22.10
N LEU A 27 9.02 -7.19 -22.99
CA LEU A 27 8.81 -6.32 -24.14
C LEU A 27 9.07 -7.12 -25.41
N LEU A 28 7.96 -7.53 -26.03
CA LEU A 28 7.88 -8.01 -27.40
C LEU A 28 8.09 -6.82 -28.32
N ALA A 29 9.20 -6.82 -29.07
CA ALA A 29 9.49 -5.83 -30.09
C ALA A 29 8.84 -6.25 -31.42
N SER A 30 7.99 -5.39 -31.97
CA SER A 30 7.73 -5.34 -33.42
C SER A 30 7.50 -3.88 -33.87
N HIS A 31 8.59 -3.30 -34.35
CA HIS A 31 8.72 -2.24 -35.38
C HIS A 31 7.57 -2.29 -36.43
N LEU A 32 6.88 -1.22 -36.88
CA LEU A 32 7.23 0.07 -37.54
C LEU A 32 5.88 0.78 -37.92
N PRO A 33 5.81 1.97 -38.57
CA PRO A 33 6.73 3.12 -38.67
C PRO A 33 6.06 4.48 -38.28
N ILE A 34 6.90 5.52 -38.31
CA ILE A 34 6.67 6.93 -38.01
C ILE A 34 5.80 7.61 -39.09
N VAL A 35 4.81 8.42 -38.65
CA VAL A 35 4.28 9.55 -39.42
C VAL A 35 4.19 10.75 -38.47
N GLU A 36 4.97 11.79 -38.77
CA GLU A 36 4.98 13.08 -38.07
C GLU A 36 3.86 13.99 -38.54
N GLY A 37 3.32 14.77 -37.59
CA GLY A 37 2.82 16.11 -37.84
C GLY A 37 1.30 16.26 -37.96
N SER A 38 0.64 16.55 -36.84
CA SER A 38 -0.38 17.61 -36.74
C SER A 38 -0.80 17.81 -35.28
N LYS A 39 -0.84 19.09 -34.87
CA LYS A 39 -1.19 19.59 -33.52
C LYS A 39 -2.35 18.80 -32.90
N LYS A 40 -2.15 18.27 -31.69
CA LYS A 40 -3.21 17.70 -30.86
C LYS A 40 -3.27 18.49 -29.55
N ASP A 41 -4.33 19.27 -29.39
CA ASP A 41 -4.86 19.56 -28.06
C ASP A 41 -5.01 18.21 -27.34
N GLY A 42 -4.33 18.09 -26.19
CA GLY A 42 -4.07 16.82 -25.53
C GLY A 42 -5.32 16.20 -24.91
N PHE A 43 -6.21 15.66 -25.75
CA PHE A 43 -7.20 14.68 -25.30
C PHE A 43 -6.44 13.40 -25.00
N LYS A 44 -6.11 13.20 -23.72
CA LYS A 44 -5.48 11.98 -23.22
C LYS A 44 -6.52 10.86 -23.37
N PHE A 45 -6.42 10.09 -24.45
CA PHE A 45 -7.15 8.82 -24.56
C PHE A 45 -6.67 7.94 -23.42
N GLU A 46 -7.48 7.81 -22.36
CA GLU A 46 -7.29 6.74 -21.39
C GLU A 46 -7.39 5.42 -22.15
N SER A 47 -6.40 4.55 -21.96
CA SER A 47 -6.49 3.19 -22.50
C SER A 47 -7.74 2.51 -21.93
N GLU A 48 -8.36 1.61 -22.70
CA GLU A 48 -9.52 0.83 -22.23
C GLU A 48 -9.23 0.11 -20.90
N GLU A 49 -7.99 -0.34 -20.70
CA GLU A 49 -7.52 -0.96 -19.46
C GLU A 49 -7.54 0.00 -18.26
N GLU A 50 -7.14 1.26 -18.45
CA GLU A 50 -7.14 2.28 -17.40
C GLU A 50 -8.56 2.67 -17.01
N TYR A 51 -9.44 2.78 -18.00
CA TYR A 51 -10.86 3.03 -17.78
C TYR A 51 -11.54 1.88 -17.00
N GLU A 52 -11.31 0.61 -17.38
CA GLU A 52 -11.84 -0.55 -16.67
C GLU A 52 -11.35 -0.58 -15.21
N LYS A 53 -10.05 -0.31 -15.00
CA LYS A 53 -9.45 -0.25 -13.66
C LYS A 53 -10.09 0.85 -12.82
N ASN A 54 -10.35 2.03 -13.39
CA ASN A 54 -11.02 3.13 -12.71
C ASN A 54 -12.44 2.76 -12.27
N ILE A 55 -13.20 2.04 -13.11
CA ILE A 55 -14.51 1.51 -12.73
C ILE A 55 -14.40 0.51 -11.58
N LYS A 56 -13.47 -0.46 -11.67
CA LYS A 56 -13.27 -1.45 -10.60
C LYS A 56 -12.99 -0.80 -9.26
N ILE A 57 -12.11 0.20 -9.23
CA ILE A 57 -11.77 0.95 -8.02
C ILE A 57 -13.00 1.65 -7.43
N LYS A 58 -13.83 2.30 -8.27
CA LYS A 58 -15.07 2.96 -7.83
C LYS A 58 -16.05 1.96 -7.21
N ILE A 59 -16.26 0.81 -7.84
CA ILE A 59 -17.16 -0.22 -7.31
C ILE A 59 -16.63 -0.75 -5.97
N LEU A 60 -15.35 -1.09 -5.87
CA LEU A 60 -14.77 -1.59 -4.62
C LEU A 60 -14.84 -0.56 -3.49
N SER A 61 -14.63 0.73 -3.78
CA SER A 61 -14.76 1.79 -2.79
C SER A 61 -16.21 1.95 -2.30
N ALA A 62 -17.17 1.92 -3.22
CA ALA A 62 -18.60 1.98 -2.91
C ALA A 62 -19.13 0.72 -2.19
N SER A 63 -18.39 -0.40 -2.27
CA SER A 63 -18.74 -1.66 -1.61
C SER A 63 -18.41 -1.66 -0.11
N LEU A 64 -17.43 -0.88 0.34
CA LEU A 64 -16.93 -0.90 1.72
C LEU A 64 -18.01 -0.65 2.79
N PRO A 65 -18.99 0.25 2.63
CA PRO A 65 -20.05 0.46 3.62
C PRO A 65 -20.92 -0.78 3.87
N PHE A 66 -21.07 -1.66 2.88
CA PHE A 66 -21.92 -2.85 2.94
C PHE A 66 -21.22 -4.06 3.57
N VAL A 67 -19.93 -3.98 3.86
CA VAL A 67 -19.12 -5.09 4.40
C VAL A 67 -19.66 -5.57 5.75
N ASN A 68 -20.19 -4.68 6.59
CA ASN A 68 -20.72 -5.08 7.90
C ASN A 68 -22.04 -5.86 7.80
N GLU A 69 -22.77 -5.70 6.69
CA GLU A 69 -24.05 -6.39 6.45
C GLU A 69 -23.83 -7.71 5.71
N PHE A 70 -23.04 -7.70 4.62
CA PHE A 70 -22.87 -8.85 3.72
C PHE A 70 -21.51 -9.54 3.83
N GLY A 71 -20.63 -9.07 4.70
CA GLY A 71 -19.27 -9.59 4.90
C GLY A 71 -18.31 -9.23 3.77
N TRP A 72 -17.26 -10.02 3.60
CA TRP A 72 -16.31 -9.88 2.49
C TRP A 72 -16.70 -10.81 1.35
N SER A 73 -17.73 -10.43 0.60
CA SER A 73 -18.44 -11.34 -0.33
C SER A 73 -18.74 -10.71 -1.70
N ARG A 74 -19.15 -11.54 -2.67
CA ARG A 74 -19.65 -11.06 -3.98
C ARG A 74 -20.91 -10.21 -3.84
N GLN A 75 -21.77 -10.54 -2.88
CA GLN A 75 -22.99 -9.77 -2.60
C GLN A 75 -22.67 -8.33 -2.18
N THR A 76 -21.61 -8.14 -1.39
CA THR A 76 -21.10 -6.82 -1.00
C THR A 76 -20.70 -5.98 -2.21
N ILE A 77 -20.05 -6.62 -3.18
CA ILE A 77 -19.63 -5.98 -4.44
C ILE A 77 -20.84 -5.65 -5.32
N SER A 78 -21.83 -6.54 -5.38
CA SER A 78 -23.10 -6.29 -6.08
C SER A 78 -23.80 -5.06 -5.50
N ALA A 79 -23.91 -4.97 -4.17
CA ALA A 79 -24.51 -3.83 -3.49
C ALA A 79 -23.74 -2.52 -3.75
N GLY A 80 -22.40 -2.56 -3.75
CA GLY A 80 -21.58 -1.40 -4.11
C GLY A 80 -21.73 -0.96 -5.57
N ALA A 81 -21.90 -1.90 -6.49
CA ALA A 81 -22.18 -1.61 -7.89
C ALA A 81 -23.57 -0.93 -8.06
N GLU A 82 -24.59 -1.50 -7.41
CA GLU A 82 -25.95 -0.96 -7.42
C GLU A 82 -26.03 0.45 -6.80
N ALA A 83 -25.26 0.70 -5.74
CA ALA A 83 -25.16 2.03 -5.12
C ALA A 83 -24.59 3.10 -6.07
N LEU A 84 -23.80 2.70 -7.06
CA LEU A 84 -23.27 3.58 -8.12
C LEU A 84 -24.17 3.64 -9.37
N GLY A 85 -25.30 2.94 -9.38
CA GLY A 85 -26.20 2.84 -10.52
C GLY A 85 -25.77 1.80 -11.58
N TYR A 86 -24.78 0.95 -11.27
CA TYR A 86 -24.44 -0.18 -12.12
C TYR A 86 -25.31 -1.40 -11.79
N PRO A 87 -25.57 -2.31 -12.75
CA PRO A 87 -26.26 -3.57 -12.46
C PRO A 87 -25.47 -4.44 -11.47
N GLY A 88 -26.14 -5.14 -10.56
CA GLY A 88 -25.49 -6.02 -9.57
C GLY A 88 -24.57 -7.09 -10.20
N VAL A 89 -24.92 -7.60 -11.38
CA VAL A 89 -24.10 -8.53 -12.17
C VAL A 89 -22.71 -8.00 -12.52
N ALA A 90 -22.45 -6.69 -12.38
CA ALA A 90 -21.12 -6.10 -12.48
C ALA A 90 -20.12 -6.68 -11.48
N HIS A 91 -20.59 -7.36 -10.41
CA HIS A 91 -19.72 -8.17 -9.55
C HIS A 91 -18.90 -9.22 -10.34
N GLY A 92 -19.33 -9.60 -11.56
CA GLY A 92 -18.62 -10.50 -12.46
C GLY A 92 -17.24 -9.98 -12.92
N MET A 93 -17.01 -8.67 -12.81
CA MET A 93 -15.70 -8.05 -13.07
C MET A 93 -14.62 -8.43 -12.03
N PHE A 94 -15.03 -9.06 -10.92
CA PHE A 94 -14.19 -9.43 -9.78
C PHE A 94 -14.19 -10.96 -9.61
N PRO A 95 -13.39 -11.71 -10.38
CA PRO A 95 -13.42 -13.18 -10.39
C PRO A 95 -13.16 -13.78 -8.99
N LYS A 96 -12.31 -13.15 -8.17
CA LYS A 96 -11.99 -13.59 -6.80
C LYS A 96 -12.94 -13.02 -5.75
N GLY A 97 -13.94 -12.23 -6.17
CA GLY A 97 -15.01 -11.71 -5.32
C GLY A 97 -14.47 -10.94 -4.11
N GLY A 98 -14.92 -11.34 -2.90
CA GLY A 98 -14.55 -10.67 -1.65
C GLY A 98 -13.04 -10.55 -1.40
N ILE A 99 -12.21 -11.42 -1.97
CA ILE A 99 -10.75 -11.29 -1.89
C ILE A 99 -10.25 -10.00 -2.54
N GLU A 100 -10.78 -9.62 -3.70
CA GLU A 100 -10.39 -8.37 -4.38
C GLU A 100 -10.80 -7.15 -3.56
N LEU A 101 -11.95 -7.23 -2.87
CA LEU A 101 -12.39 -6.18 -1.94
C LEU A 101 -11.46 -6.06 -0.73
N ILE A 102 -11.03 -7.19 -0.15
CA ILE A 102 -10.04 -7.20 0.94
C ILE A 102 -8.71 -6.61 0.46
N GLN A 103 -8.22 -7.02 -0.71
CA GLN A 103 -6.97 -6.52 -1.29
C GLN A 103 -7.02 -5.01 -1.53
N TYR A 104 -8.15 -4.51 -2.06
CA TYR A 104 -8.38 -3.08 -2.23
C TYR A 104 -8.35 -2.34 -0.89
N PHE A 105 -9.08 -2.83 0.11
CA PHE A 105 -9.08 -2.23 1.46
C PHE A 105 -7.67 -2.21 2.07
N TYR A 106 -6.92 -3.31 1.93
CA TYR A 106 -5.56 -3.42 2.45
C TYR A 106 -4.61 -2.44 1.77
N ALA A 107 -4.66 -2.34 0.43
CA ALA A 107 -3.86 -1.40 -0.33
C ALA A 107 -4.17 0.05 0.04
N ASN A 108 -5.46 0.38 0.24
CA ASN A 108 -5.88 1.71 0.67
C ASN A 108 -5.34 2.04 2.07
N CYS A 109 -5.44 1.12 3.03
CA CYS A 109 -4.89 1.31 4.38
C CYS A 109 -3.37 1.53 4.37
N ASN A 110 -2.64 0.74 3.58
CA ASN A 110 -1.20 0.89 3.46
C ASN A 110 -0.81 2.22 2.81
N ALA A 111 -1.52 2.65 1.77
CA ALA A 111 -1.31 3.95 1.13
C ALA A 111 -1.57 5.11 2.09
N GLU A 112 -2.65 5.06 2.87
CA GLU A 112 -2.96 6.06 3.88
C GLU A 112 -1.92 6.09 5.00
N LEU A 113 -1.48 4.92 5.50
CA LEU A 113 -0.40 4.87 6.48
C LEU A 113 0.88 5.50 5.94
N ASN A 114 1.28 5.15 4.72
CA ASN A 114 2.47 5.73 4.09
C ASN A 114 2.40 7.25 3.96
N LYS A 115 1.23 7.81 3.61
CA LYS A 115 1.03 9.26 3.60
C LYS A 115 1.24 9.88 4.99
N ILE A 116 0.71 9.26 6.03
CA ILE A 116 0.85 9.71 7.42
C ILE A 116 2.33 9.64 7.86
N LEU A 117 3.01 8.51 7.64
CA LEU A 117 4.41 8.36 8.04
C LEU A 117 5.33 9.31 7.28
N LYS A 118 5.07 9.53 5.99
CA LYS A 118 5.80 10.50 5.18
C LYS A 118 5.62 11.92 5.69
N SER A 119 4.41 12.34 6.01
CA SER A 119 4.16 13.69 6.52
C SER A 119 4.79 13.91 7.90
N GLU A 120 4.75 12.90 8.77
CA GLU A 120 5.44 12.91 10.06
C GLU A 120 6.96 13.02 9.91
N ALA A 121 7.54 12.29 8.96
CA ALA A 121 8.97 12.37 8.67
C ALA A 121 9.39 13.76 8.17
N LEU A 122 8.66 14.33 7.20
CA LEU A 122 8.92 15.69 6.69
C LEU A 122 8.81 16.74 7.80
N ALA A 123 7.80 16.62 8.67
CA ALA A 123 7.60 17.55 9.79
C ALA A 123 8.71 17.48 10.86
N ILE A 124 9.47 16.38 10.93
CA ILE A 124 10.67 16.26 11.78
C ILE A 124 11.87 16.90 11.09
N GLU A 125 12.00 16.75 9.77
CA GLU A 125 13.08 17.36 9.00
C GLU A 125 12.99 18.90 8.98
N GLU A 126 11.78 19.44 8.88
CA GLU A 126 11.53 20.88 8.88
C GLU A 126 11.71 21.55 10.25
N ASN A 127 11.59 20.79 11.35
CA ASN A 127 11.69 21.32 12.71
C ASN A 127 12.74 20.57 13.55
N PRO A 128 13.98 21.08 13.61
CA PRO A 128 15.08 20.46 14.37
C PRO A 128 14.82 20.30 15.87
N ALA A 129 13.82 21.01 16.44
CA ALA A 129 13.43 20.86 17.84
C ALA A 129 12.60 19.59 18.09
N LYS A 130 11.97 19.01 17.05
CA LYS A 130 11.27 17.72 17.16
C LYS A 130 12.30 16.59 17.14
N LYS A 131 12.50 15.95 18.29
CA LYS A 131 13.35 14.76 18.39
C LYS A 131 12.71 13.60 17.64
N LYS A 132 13.52 12.86 16.88
CA LYS A 132 13.14 11.55 16.34
C LYS A 132 12.76 10.62 17.49
N LYS A 133 11.65 9.91 17.32
CA LYS A 133 11.20 8.89 18.27
C LYS A 133 12.16 7.70 18.21
N PRO A 134 12.38 6.98 19.33
CA PRO A 134 13.10 5.72 19.27
C PRO A 134 12.32 4.72 18.39
N PRO A 135 12.99 3.83 17.66
CA PRO A 135 12.35 2.92 16.69
C PRO A 135 11.20 2.11 17.29
N GLU A 136 11.36 1.59 18.51
CA GLU A 136 10.33 0.80 19.20
C GLU A 136 9.01 1.57 19.37
N VAL A 137 9.10 2.84 19.80
CA VAL A 137 7.92 3.71 19.97
C VAL A 137 7.32 4.05 18.62
N PHE A 138 8.15 4.30 17.61
CA PHE A 138 7.69 4.58 16.26
C PHE A 138 6.88 3.41 15.68
N VAL A 139 7.44 2.19 15.75
CA VAL A 139 6.79 0.97 15.24
C VAL A 139 5.47 0.74 15.95
N LYS A 140 5.44 0.87 17.29
CA LYS A 140 4.21 0.72 18.07
C LYS A 140 3.12 1.69 17.60
N GLU A 141 3.44 2.97 17.45
CA GLU A 141 2.47 3.97 16.99
C GLU A 141 2.02 3.74 15.54
N ALA A 142 2.93 3.34 14.64
CA ALA A 142 2.60 3.03 13.26
C ALA A 142 1.64 1.84 13.16
N LEU A 143 1.89 0.78 13.92
CA LEU A 143 1.00 -0.37 14.03
C LEU A 143 -0.36 0.02 14.63
N GLU A 144 -0.37 0.85 15.68
CA GLU A 144 -1.61 1.35 16.27
C GLU A 144 -2.45 2.14 15.25
N LYS A 145 -1.83 3.03 14.49
CA LYS A 145 -2.49 3.77 13.39
C LYS A 145 -3.06 2.81 12.35
N ARG A 146 -2.28 1.80 11.93
CA ARG A 146 -2.72 0.81 10.93
C ARG A 146 -3.88 -0.06 11.42
N LEU A 147 -3.87 -0.47 12.69
CA LEU A 147 -4.95 -1.27 13.29
C LEU A 147 -6.21 -0.44 13.51
N LYS A 148 -6.09 0.84 13.85
CA LYS A 148 -7.23 1.76 14.00
C LYS A 148 -8.06 1.88 12.71
N MET A 149 -7.44 1.79 11.54
CA MET A 149 -8.14 1.80 10.24
C MET A 149 -9.12 0.62 10.08
N MET A 150 -8.95 -0.46 10.85
CA MET A 150 -9.75 -1.69 10.75
C MET A 150 -10.93 -1.71 11.72
N ILE A 151 -11.00 -0.76 12.65
CA ILE A 151 -12.09 -0.64 13.63
C ILE A 151 -13.48 -0.70 12.99
N PRO A 152 -13.77 -0.02 11.85
CA PRO A 152 -15.09 -0.07 11.23
C PRO A 152 -15.53 -1.48 10.79
N TYR A 153 -14.59 -2.41 10.60
CA TYR A 153 -14.81 -3.75 10.07
C TYR A 153 -14.44 -4.85 11.08
N LYS A 154 -14.28 -4.50 12.36
CA LYS A 154 -13.78 -5.42 13.40
C LYS A 154 -14.58 -6.73 13.49
N SER A 155 -15.91 -6.66 13.35
CA SER A 155 -16.80 -7.83 13.46
C SER A 155 -16.63 -8.81 12.31
N THR A 156 -16.32 -8.33 11.10
CA THR A 156 -16.18 -9.15 9.89
C THR A 156 -14.72 -9.43 9.54
N TRP A 157 -13.77 -8.79 10.20
CA TRP A 157 -12.34 -9.00 9.93
C TRP A 157 -11.85 -10.45 10.11
N PRO A 158 -12.35 -11.25 11.08
CA PRO A 158 -12.00 -12.68 11.15
C PRO A 158 -12.34 -13.46 9.87
N GLN A 159 -13.45 -13.11 9.20
CA GLN A 159 -13.80 -13.66 7.89
C GLN A 159 -12.76 -13.28 6.84
N ALA A 160 -12.33 -12.00 6.80
CA ALA A 160 -11.30 -11.54 5.87
C ALA A 160 -9.97 -12.28 6.07
N ILE A 161 -9.54 -12.49 7.33
CA ILE A 161 -8.34 -13.26 7.64
C ILE A 161 -8.48 -14.69 7.11
N THR A 162 -9.61 -15.35 7.38
CA THR A 162 -9.87 -16.72 6.91
C THR A 162 -9.70 -16.82 5.40
N LEU A 163 -10.32 -15.89 4.67
CA LEU A 163 -10.25 -15.79 3.21
C LEU A 163 -8.81 -15.56 2.70
N MET A 164 -8.04 -14.69 3.35
CA MET A 164 -6.63 -14.44 3.02
C MET A 164 -5.71 -15.63 3.30
N THR A 165 -6.02 -16.43 4.33
CA THR A 165 -5.23 -17.62 4.71
C THR A 165 -5.47 -18.85 3.84
N LEU A 166 -6.41 -18.80 2.90
CA LEU A 166 -6.61 -19.90 1.96
C LEU A 166 -5.36 -20.05 1.05
N PRO A 167 -4.94 -21.29 0.72
CA PRO A 167 -3.73 -21.54 -0.07
C PRO A 167 -3.54 -20.67 -1.33
N PRO A 168 -4.56 -20.41 -2.18
CA PRO A 168 -4.39 -19.57 -3.37
C PRO A 168 -4.14 -18.08 -3.06
N ASN A 169 -4.44 -17.62 -1.85
CA ASN A 169 -4.39 -16.21 -1.45
C ASN A 169 -3.20 -15.87 -0.54
N VAL A 170 -2.69 -16.87 0.21
CA VAL A 170 -1.58 -16.70 1.17
C VAL A 170 -0.37 -15.97 0.59
N PRO A 171 0.12 -16.28 -0.63
CA PRO A 171 1.30 -15.59 -1.17
C PRO A 171 1.11 -14.08 -1.30
N ASN A 172 -0.08 -13.66 -1.75
CA ASN A 172 -0.39 -12.23 -1.91
C ASN A 172 -0.64 -11.57 -0.55
N ALA A 173 -1.37 -12.24 0.35
CA ALA A 173 -1.59 -11.73 1.70
C ALA A 173 -0.26 -11.52 2.46
N LEU A 174 0.66 -12.47 2.35
CA LEU A 174 1.99 -12.37 2.96
C LEU A 174 2.82 -11.24 2.34
N ALA A 175 2.81 -11.11 1.00
CA ALA A 175 3.51 -10.01 0.33
C ALA A 175 3.01 -8.63 0.84
N ASN A 176 1.70 -8.47 1.00
CA ASN A 176 1.13 -7.21 1.53
C ASN A 176 1.53 -6.93 2.98
N ILE A 177 1.69 -7.96 3.81
CA ILE A 177 2.18 -7.83 5.19
C ILE A 177 3.66 -7.44 5.19
N LEU A 178 4.48 -8.09 4.38
CA LEU A 178 5.91 -7.78 4.28
C LEU A 178 6.15 -6.36 3.79
N THR A 179 5.46 -5.92 2.74
CA THR A 179 5.55 -4.52 2.27
C THR A 179 5.15 -3.52 3.35
N LEU A 180 4.11 -3.80 4.13
CA LEU A 180 3.71 -2.94 5.26
C LEU A 180 4.83 -2.84 6.30
N ILE A 181 5.47 -3.96 6.66
CA ILE A 181 6.56 -3.99 7.63
C ILE A 181 7.76 -3.23 7.10
N ASP A 182 8.13 -3.45 5.84
CA ASP A 182 9.23 -2.74 5.17
C ASP A 182 9.03 -1.22 5.19
N ASP A 183 7.81 -0.77 4.87
CA ASP A 183 7.45 0.66 4.90
C ASP A 183 7.57 1.24 6.32
N ILE A 184 7.09 0.52 7.35
CA ILE A 184 7.20 0.97 8.75
C ILE A 184 8.67 1.04 9.19
N CYS A 185 9.47 0.01 8.88
CA CYS A 185 10.90 -0.03 9.21
C CYS A 185 11.67 1.11 8.52
N TYR A 186 11.35 1.41 7.25
CA TYR A 186 11.92 2.53 6.52
C TYR A 186 11.72 3.86 7.26
N TYR A 187 10.49 4.17 7.69
CA TYR A 187 10.21 5.42 8.40
C TYR A 187 10.65 5.41 9.88
N ALA A 188 10.82 4.25 10.50
CA ALA A 188 11.42 4.14 11.83
C ALA A 188 12.87 4.63 11.86
N GLY A 189 13.49 4.81 10.69
CA GLY A 189 14.88 5.22 10.54
C GLY A 189 15.84 4.07 10.82
N ASP A 190 15.36 2.83 10.78
CA ASP A 190 16.22 1.66 10.84
C ASP A 190 17.09 1.64 9.58
N ARG A 191 18.39 1.84 9.79
CA ARG A 191 19.44 1.67 8.77
C ARG A 191 20.35 0.48 9.10
N SER A 192 20.00 -0.29 10.13
CA SER A 192 20.78 -1.43 10.60
C SER A 192 20.28 -2.71 9.90
N VAL A 193 21.17 -3.69 9.77
CA VAL A 193 20.84 -5.05 9.29
C VAL A 193 20.76 -6.00 10.49
N ASP A 194 20.55 -5.46 11.70
CA ASP A 194 20.65 -6.20 12.96
C ASP A 194 19.31 -6.85 13.31
N VAL A 195 18.96 -7.88 12.53
CA VAL A 195 17.91 -8.85 12.87
C VAL A 195 18.46 -9.87 13.88
N SER A 196 18.91 -9.41 15.05
CA SER A 196 19.30 -10.35 16.11
C SER A 196 18.05 -11.07 16.64
N LEU A 197 17.77 -12.24 16.09
CA LEU A 197 16.71 -13.17 16.51
C LEU A 197 17.02 -13.88 17.85
N THR A 198 17.96 -13.37 18.64
CA THR A 198 18.60 -14.11 19.75
C THR A 198 18.09 -13.76 21.14
N GLN A 199 16.86 -13.26 21.27
CA GLN A 199 16.25 -13.09 22.60
C GLN A 199 14.75 -13.40 22.58
N PHE A 200 14.44 -14.68 22.47
CA PHE A 200 13.22 -15.29 23.03
C PHE A 200 13.64 -16.45 23.93
#